data_AF-A0A6L7RYF1-F1
#
_entry.id   AF-A0A6L7RYF1-F1
#
_cell.length_a   1.000
_cell.length_b   1.000
_cell.length_c   1.000
_cell.angle_alpha   90.00
_cell.angle_beta   90.00
_cell.angle_gamma   90.00
#
_symmetry.space_group_name_H-M   'P 1'
#
loop_
_entity.id
_entity.type
_entity.pdbx_description
1 polymer ?
#
loop_
_entity_poly.entity_id
_entity_poly.type
_entity_poly.pdbx_seq_one_letter_code
_entity_poly.pdbx_strand_id
1 'polypeptide(L)'
;MAANGIRLLVKGRNACFTRPEMKAERVSYDVMTPSAARGILEAIHWKPAIRWIIDRIHVLRPVRFVSVRRNEIASKIPAANVRRAMKSNDLRGLGLHVDEDRQQRSMLCLADVEYGIEAHFEMTRKAGPEDNPGKHAEMFRRRASRGQCFHQPCLGVREFPA
;
A
#
# COMPACT_ATOMS: atom_id res chain seq x y z
N MET A 1 -17.10 14.60 -20.49
CA MET A 1 -17.86 14.40 -19.24
C MET A 1 -16.87 13.91 -18.19
N ALA A 2 -16.48 14.77 -17.25
CA ALA A 2 -15.51 14.39 -16.22
C ALA A 2 -16.11 13.26 -15.35
N ALA A 3 -15.35 12.19 -15.20
CA ALA A 3 -15.74 11.01 -14.46
C ALA A 3 -16.13 11.38 -13.02
N ASN A 4 -17.20 10.75 -12.54
CA ASN A 4 -17.77 10.89 -11.20
C ASN A 4 -16.72 11.02 -10.09
N GLY A 5 -16.51 12.25 -9.59
CA GLY A 5 -15.59 12.52 -8.49
C GLY A 5 -15.96 11.74 -7.23
N ILE A 6 -14.95 11.23 -6.55
CA ILE A 6 -15.05 10.44 -5.33
C ILE A 6 -14.23 11.11 -4.23
N ARG A 7 -14.79 11.09 -3.02
CA ARG A 7 -14.13 11.55 -1.80
C ARG A 7 -14.11 10.41 -0.80
N LEU A 8 -12.93 10.08 -0.28
CA LEU A 8 -12.74 9.01 0.69
C LEU A 8 -11.98 9.54 1.90
N LEU A 9 -12.53 9.33 3.10
CA LEU A 9 -11.83 9.56 4.36
C LEU A 9 -11.02 8.31 4.70
N VAL A 10 -9.76 8.49 5.06
CA VAL A 10 -8.85 7.41 5.46
C VAL A 10 -8.10 7.83 6.72
N LYS A 11 -8.01 6.96 7.72
CA LYS A 11 -7.34 7.27 8.99
C LYS A 11 -6.65 6.06 9.57
N GLY A 12 -5.64 6.27 10.39
CA GLY A 12 -4.99 5.16 11.08
C GLY A 12 -4.04 5.61 12.16
N ARG A 13 -3.73 4.68 13.07
CA ARG A 13 -2.85 4.95 14.21
C ARG A 13 -1.42 5.28 13.76
N ASN A 14 -0.95 4.66 12.68
CA ASN A 14 0.38 4.89 12.12
C ASN A 14 0.34 4.87 10.60
N ALA A 15 1.30 5.52 9.97
CA ALA A 15 1.51 5.46 8.52
C ALA A 15 3.00 5.56 8.18
N CYS A 16 3.46 4.86 7.14
CA CYS A 16 4.84 4.98 6.67
C CYS A 16 4.90 5.00 5.15
N PHE A 17 4.90 6.20 4.59
CA PHE A 17 5.08 6.44 3.17
C PHE A 17 6.58 6.55 2.90
N THR A 18 7.26 5.41 2.81
CA THR A 18 8.73 5.34 2.82
C THR A 18 9.38 6.19 1.72
N ARG A 19 10.27 7.09 2.12
CA ARG A 19 11.14 7.86 1.23
C ARG A 19 12.09 6.93 0.46
N PRO A 20 12.18 7.01 -0.87
CA PRO A 20 13.00 6.09 -1.67
C PRO A 20 14.50 6.21 -1.40
N GLU A 21 14.97 7.36 -0.92
CA GLU A 21 16.36 7.61 -0.53
C GLU A 21 16.76 6.93 0.79
N MET A 22 15.80 6.66 1.69
CA MET A 22 16.03 6.09 3.03
C MET A 22 15.32 4.74 3.18
N LYS A 23 15.82 3.72 2.45
CA LYS A 23 15.23 2.37 2.46
C LYS A 23 15.82 1.43 3.51
N ALA A 24 17.06 1.66 3.94
CA ALA A 24 17.71 0.85 4.97
C ALA A 24 17.03 1.09 6.33
N GLU A 25 16.91 2.36 6.71
CA GLU A 25 16.10 2.83 7.83
C GLU A 25 14.91 3.60 7.28
N ARG A 26 13.70 3.06 7.46
CA ARG A 26 12.52 3.60 6.80
C ARG A 26 12.14 4.93 7.43
N VAL A 27 12.15 5.99 6.64
CA VAL A 27 11.63 7.30 7.02
C VAL A 27 10.43 7.62 6.15
N SER A 28 9.30 7.96 6.78
CA SER A 28 8.10 8.36 6.06
C SER A 28 8.26 9.75 5.43
N TYR A 29 7.62 9.98 4.30
CA TYR A 29 7.18 11.32 3.93
C TYR A 29 6.24 11.88 5.00
N ASP A 30 6.17 13.20 5.05
CA ASP A 30 5.36 13.97 5.99
C ASP A 30 3.85 13.76 5.76
N VAL A 31 3.47 13.40 4.52
CA VAL A 31 2.09 13.20 4.09
C VAL A 31 1.96 12.00 3.14
N MET A 32 0.72 11.54 2.95
CA MET A 32 0.38 10.48 2.00
C MET A 32 0.80 10.86 0.58
N THR A 33 1.43 9.91 -0.12
CA THR A 33 1.78 10.09 -1.54
C THR A 33 0.60 9.74 -2.45
N PRO A 34 0.50 10.33 -3.66
CA PRO A 34 -0.54 9.96 -4.63
C PRO A 34 -0.55 8.47 -4.97
N SER A 35 0.62 7.82 -4.97
CA SER A 35 0.71 6.37 -5.23
C SER A 35 0.07 5.56 -4.10
N ALA A 36 0.27 5.94 -2.84
CA ALA A 36 -0.36 5.29 -1.69
C ALA A 36 -1.88 5.52 -1.69
N ALA A 37 -2.32 6.76 -1.93
CA ALA A 37 -3.74 7.09 -2.06
C ALA A 37 -4.43 6.26 -3.15
N ARG A 38 -3.81 6.15 -4.33
CA ARG A 38 -4.29 5.31 -5.43
C ARG A 38 -4.38 3.84 -5.02
N GLY A 39 -3.37 3.32 -4.33
CA GLY A 39 -3.37 1.94 -3.83
C GLY A 39 -4.54 1.65 -2.87
N ILE A 40 -4.93 2.62 -2.03
CA ILE A 40 -6.09 2.50 -1.14
C ILE A 40 -7.40 2.42 -1.94
N LEU A 41 -7.57 3.26 -2.97
CA LEU A 41 -8.75 3.19 -3.84
C LEU A 41 -8.82 1.87 -4.60
N GLU A 42 -7.67 1.39 -5.09
CA GLU A 42 -7.57 0.12 -5.81
C GLU A 42 -7.89 -1.09 -4.92
N ALA A 43 -7.52 -1.03 -3.64
CA ALA A 43 -7.83 -2.04 -2.64
C ALA A 43 -9.34 -2.17 -2.40
N ILE A 44 -10.11 -1.07 -2.49
CA ILE A 44 -11.57 -1.09 -2.38
C ILE A 44 -12.20 -1.65 -3.66
N HIS A 45 -11.87 -1.04 -4.80
CA HIS A 45 -12.36 -1.47 -6.10
C HIS A 45 -11.40 -1.07 -7.23
N TRP A 46 -10.94 -2.06 -7.96
CA TRP A 46 -10.17 -1.89 -9.19
C TRP A 46 -10.49 -3.00 -10.20
N LYS A 47 -10.44 -2.63 -11.48
CA LYS A 47 -10.50 -3.53 -12.63
C LYS A 47 -9.56 -3.00 -13.71
N PRO A 48 -9.05 -3.85 -14.62
CA PRO A 48 -8.22 -3.40 -15.75
C PRO A 48 -8.86 -2.32 -16.61
N ALA A 49 -10.20 -2.26 -16.64
CA ALA A 49 -11.00 -1.28 -17.36
C ALA A 49 -10.91 0.15 -16.80
N ILE A 50 -10.40 0.35 -15.58
CA ILE A 50 -10.32 1.68 -14.95
C ILE A 50 -8.93 2.01 -14.44
N ARG A 51 -8.62 3.30 -14.39
CA ARG A 51 -7.42 3.85 -13.75
C ARG A 51 -7.81 4.99 -12.83
N TRP A 52 -7.46 4.87 -11.56
CA TRP A 52 -7.64 5.93 -10.57
C TRP A 52 -6.62 7.06 -10.77
N ILE A 53 -7.11 8.29 -10.67
CA ILE A 53 -6.34 9.53 -10.75
C ILE A 53 -6.63 10.32 -9.47
N ILE A 54 -5.57 10.65 -8.74
CA ILE A 54 -5.68 11.42 -7.51
C ILE A 54 -5.62 12.89 -7.86
N ASP A 55 -6.66 13.62 -7.47
CA ASP A 55 -6.79 15.04 -7.74
C ASP A 55 -6.23 15.87 -6.58
N ARG A 56 -6.62 15.50 -5.34
CA ARG A 56 -6.18 16.20 -4.12
C ARG A 56 -6.08 15.24 -2.94
N ILE A 57 -5.18 15.58 -2.02
CA ILE A 57 -5.06 14.94 -0.71
C ILE A 57 -5.16 16.04 0.34
N HIS A 58 -6.18 15.94 1.18
CA HIS A 58 -6.40 16.82 2.32
C HIS A 58 -5.74 16.21 3.55
N VAL A 59 -4.91 16.99 4.24
CA VAL A 59 -4.27 16.59 5.50
C VAL A 59 -5.14 17.11 6.64
N LEU A 60 -5.76 16.20 7.38
CA LEU A 60 -6.79 16.55 8.38
C LEU A 60 -6.25 16.52 9.82
N ARG A 61 -5.01 16.02 10.01
CA ARG A 61 -4.32 15.95 11.31
C ARG A 61 -2.92 16.56 11.21
N PRO A 62 -2.38 17.11 12.32
CA PRO A 62 -1.00 17.59 12.36
C PRO A 62 0.00 16.47 12.05
N VAL A 63 1.06 16.81 11.32
CA VAL A 63 2.17 15.89 11.02
C VAL A 63 2.96 15.62 12.30
N ARG A 64 2.95 14.37 12.76
CA ARG A 64 3.71 13.91 13.93
C ARG A 64 4.43 12.61 13.60
N PHE A 65 5.67 12.51 14.03
CA PHE A 65 6.49 11.33 13.84
C PHE A 65 6.66 10.54 15.15
N VAL A 66 6.77 9.22 15.02
CA VAL A 66 7.12 8.30 16.09
C VAL A 66 8.16 7.31 15.58
N SER A 67 9.13 6.98 16.42
CA SER A 67 10.11 5.94 16.12
C SER A 67 9.59 4.58 16.60
N VAL A 68 9.61 3.60 15.70
CA VAL A 68 9.26 2.21 15.98
C VAL A 68 10.45 1.33 15.62
N ARG A 69 10.84 0.43 16.52
CA ARG A 69 11.87 -0.58 16.25
C ARG A 69 11.23 -1.92 15.96
N ARG A 70 11.76 -2.61 14.95
CA ARG A 70 11.29 -3.93 14.55
C ARG A 70 12.44 -4.89 14.32
N ASN A 71 12.16 -6.16 14.56
CA ASN A 71 13.02 -7.25 14.17
C ASN A 71 12.66 -7.64 12.73
N GLU A 72 13.59 -7.42 11.80
CA GLU A 72 13.48 -7.83 10.40
C GLU A 72 14.62 -8.81 10.07
N ILE A 73 14.47 -9.57 9.00
CA ILE A 73 15.52 -10.46 8.48
C ILE A 73 16.54 -9.61 7.72
N ALA A 74 17.84 -9.78 8.00
CA ALA A 74 18.88 -8.94 7.41
C ALA A 74 19.18 -9.33 5.95
N SER A 75 19.19 -10.64 5.67
CA SER A 75 19.73 -11.20 4.45
C SER A 75 18.65 -11.81 3.55
N LYS A 76 18.99 -12.01 2.29
CA LYS A 76 18.21 -12.81 1.34
C LYS A 76 19.03 -14.05 1.00
N ILE A 77 18.37 -15.20 0.87
CA ILE A 77 19.04 -16.43 0.44
C ILE A 77 19.63 -16.19 -0.96
N PRO A 78 20.94 -16.40 -1.18
CA PRO A 78 21.55 -16.25 -2.49
C PRO A 78 20.95 -17.23 -3.51
N ALA A 79 20.72 -16.76 -4.74
CA ALA A 79 20.14 -17.59 -5.81
C ALA A 79 20.98 -18.86 -6.13
N ALA A 80 22.30 -18.82 -5.88
CA ALA A 80 23.17 -19.98 -6.02
C ALA A 80 22.81 -21.12 -5.06
N ASN A 81 22.44 -20.81 -3.81
CA ASN A 81 22.03 -21.79 -2.82
C ASN A 81 20.71 -22.46 -3.20
N VAL A 82 19.75 -21.66 -3.70
CA VAL A 82 18.48 -22.17 -4.24
C VAL A 82 18.73 -23.14 -5.40
N ARG A 83 19.57 -22.74 -6.38
CA ARG A 83 19.90 -23.59 -7.53
C ARG A 83 20.59 -24.90 -7.13
N ARG A 84 21.46 -24.87 -6.12
CA ARG A 84 22.12 -26.08 -5.61
C ARG A 84 21.10 -27.04 -5.00
N ALA A 85 20.24 -26.54 -4.10
CA ALA A 85 19.20 -27.33 -3.46
C ALA A 85 18.22 -27.97 -4.45
N MET A 86 17.84 -27.23 -5.51
CA MET A 86 17.02 -27.77 -6.60
C MET A 86 17.72 -28.91 -7.35
N LYS A 87 19.01 -28.77 -7.65
CA LYS A 87 19.79 -29.79 -8.37
C LYS A 87 20.02 -31.05 -7.53
N SER A 88 20.28 -30.88 -6.24
CA SER A 88 20.51 -31.99 -5.31
C SER A 88 19.23 -32.61 -4.75
N ASN A 89 18.06 -32.04 -5.05
CA ASN A 89 16.76 -32.36 -4.43
C ASN A 89 16.85 -32.43 -2.89
N ASP A 90 17.65 -31.53 -2.31
CA ASP A 90 17.95 -31.50 -0.88
C ASP A 90 17.84 -30.06 -0.38
N LEU A 91 16.90 -29.83 0.53
CA LEU A 91 16.60 -28.53 1.11
C LEU A 91 17.44 -28.22 2.36
N ARG A 92 18.32 -29.14 2.80
CA ARG A 92 19.17 -28.93 3.97
C ARG A 92 20.05 -27.69 3.79
N GLY A 93 19.98 -26.78 4.74
CA GLY A 93 20.67 -25.48 4.70
C GLY A 93 20.03 -24.43 3.79
N LEU A 94 18.87 -24.71 3.19
CA LEU A 94 18.06 -23.74 2.45
C LEU A 94 16.99 -23.14 3.39
N GLY A 95 17.41 -22.23 4.25
CA GLY A 95 16.54 -21.49 5.16
C GLY A 95 17.24 -20.25 5.69
N LEU A 96 16.45 -19.29 6.17
CA LEU A 96 16.95 -18.22 7.03
C LEU A 96 16.32 -18.41 8.39
N HIS A 97 17.14 -18.70 9.39
CA HIS A 97 16.69 -18.76 10.77
C HIS A 97 16.69 -17.35 11.33
N VAL A 98 15.51 -16.89 11.76
CA VAL A 98 15.33 -15.51 12.26
C VAL A 98 16.25 -15.25 13.46
N ASP A 99 16.57 -16.27 14.26
CA ASP A 99 17.48 -16.14 15.42
C ASP A 99 18.94 -15.89 15.03
N GLU A 100 19.35 -16.33 13.84
CA GLU A 100 20.74 -16.23 13.33
C GLU A 100 20.96 -15.00 12.44
N ASP A 101 19.90 -14.50 11.78
CA ASP A 101 19.96 -13.41 10.78
C ASP A 101 18.99 -12.26 11.12
N ARG A 102 18.91 -11.91 12.42
CA ARG A 102 18.06 -10.84 12.92
C ARG A 102 18.73 -9.48 12.80
N GLN A 103 18.03 -8.52 12.20
CA GLN A 103 18.40 -7.11 12.26
C GLN A 103 17.31 -6.29 12.94
N GLN A 104 17.70 -5.46 13.90
CA GLN A 104 16.80 -4.44 14.43
C GLN A 104 16.82 -3.23 13.51
N ARG A 105 15.68 -2.91 12.91
CA ARG A 105 15.53 -1.74 12.05
C ARG A 105 14.66 -0.71 12.74
N SER A 106 15.11 0.53 12.70
CA SER A 106 14.33 1.68 13.11
C SER A 106 13.48 2.16 11.94
N MET A 107 12.24 2.54 12.23
CA MET A 107 11.33 3.21 11.33
C MET A 107 10.88 4.51 11.98
N LEU A 108 11.00 5.63 11.25
CA LEU A 108 10.37 6.89 11.61
C LEU A 108 9.07 7.02 10.83
N CYS A 109 7.96 6.64 11.47
CA CYS A 109 6.62 6.65 10.87
C CYS A 109 5.76 7.78 11.41
N LEU A 110 4.67 8.09 10.71
CA LEU A 110 3.67 9.05 11.17
C LEU A 110 2.78 8.44 12.26
N ALA A 111 2.26 9.29 13.13
CA ALA A 111 1.36 8.92 14.22
C ALA A 111 0.01 9.65 14.13
N ASP A 112 -1.08 8.90 14.28
CA ASP A 112 -2.48 9.38 14.29
C ASP A 112 -2.78 10.28 13.09
N VAL A 113 -2.83 9.63 11.93
CA VAL A 113 -3.02 10.30 10.63
C VAL A 113 -4.47 10.22 10.18
N GLU A 114 -4.90 11.25 9.46
CA GLU A 114 -6.24 11.34 8.88
C GLU A 114 -6.15 12.16 7.58
N TYR A 115 -6.71 11.61 6.51
CA TYR A 115 -6.64 12.19 5.17
C TYR A 115 -8.00 12.14 4.48
N GLY A 116 -8.29 13.17 3.69
CA GLY A 116 -9.35 13.15 2.68
C GLY A 116 -8.75 12.98 1.29
N ILE A 117 -9.13 11.94 0.56
CA ILE A 117 -8.67 11.69 -0.81
C ILE A 117 -9.75 12.15 -1.78
N GLU A 118 -9.43 13.09 -2.67
CA GLU A 118 -10.24 13.42 -3.85
C GLU A 118 -9.65 12.74 -5.08
N ALA A 119 -10.49 12.00 -5.80
CA ALA A 119 -10.07 11.27 -6.98
C ALA A 119 -11.20 11.11 -7.98
N HIS A 120 -10.82 10.87 -9.23
CA HIS A 120 -11.69 10.33 -10.26
C HIS A 120 -11.01 9.10 -10.89
N PHE A 121 -11.69 8.46 -11.83
CA PHE A 121 -11.08 7.41 -12.63
C PHE A 121 -11.38 7.61 -14.11
N GLU A 122 -10.44 7.22 -14.94
CA GLU A 122 -10.62 7.17 -16.38
C GLU A 122 -10.84 5.72 -16.83
N MET A 123 -11.66 5.54 -17.86
CA MET A 123 -11.76 4.26 -18.54
C MET A 123 -10.50 4.01 -19.36
N THR A 124 -10.01 2.77 -19.34
CA THR A 124 -8.82 2.39 -20.11
C THR A 124 -9.22 1.75 -21.44
N ARG A 125 -8.26 1.56 -22.33
CA ARG A 125 -8.44 0.80 -23.59
C ARG A 125 -8.79 -0.69 -23.37
N LYS A 126 -8.73 -1.18 -22.13
CA LYS A 126 -9.07 -2.57 -21.77
C LYS A 126 -10.52 -2.71 -21.31
N ALA A 127 -11.32 -1.65 -21.36
CA ALA A 127 -12.74 -1.70 -21.05
C ALA A 127 -13.48 -2.57 -22.06
N GLY A 128 -14.24 -3.55 -21.57
CA GLY A 128 -15.12 -4.37 -22.41
C GLY A 128 -16.46 -3.67 -22.70
N PRO A 129 -17.33 -4.29 -23.52
CA PRO A 129 -18.65 -3.75 -23.85
C PRO A 129 -19.53 -3.47 -22.62
N GLU A 130 -19.35 -4.24 -21.55
CA GLU A 130 -20.10 -4.16 -20.29
C GLU A 130 -19.49 -3.20 -19.25
N ASP A 131 -18.34 -2.59 -19.55
CA ASP A 131 -17.64 -1.69 -18.66
C ASP A 131 -18.05 -0.24 -18.95
N ASN A 132 -18.72 0.38 -17.98
CA ASN A 132 -19.09 1.78 -18.06
C ASN A 132 -18.74 2.53 -16.76
N PRO A 133 -18.54 3.85 -16.82
CA PRO A 133 -18.18 4.64 -15.64
C PRO A 133 -19.21 4.57 -14.51
N GLY A 134 -20.51 4.54 -14.81
CA GLY A 134 -21.57 4.49 -13.79
C GLY A 134 -21.43 3.26 -12.90
N LYS A 135 -21.30 2.08 -13.52
CA LYS A 135 -21.11 0.78 -12.86
C LYS A 135 -19.91 0.80 -11.92
N HIS A 136 -18.75 1.25 -12.37
CA HIS A 136 -17.54 1.26 -11.53
C HIS A 136 -17.65 2.27 -10.37
N ALA A 137 -18.22 3.45 -10.60
CA ALA A 137 -18.42 4.45 -9.55
C ALA A 137 -19.37 3.93 -8.47
N GLU A 138 -20.49 3.32 -8.85
CA GLU A 138 -21.46 2.75 -7.91
C GLU A 138 -20.86 1.57 -7.13
N MET A 139 -20.14 0.66 -7.80
CA MET A 139 -19.43 -0.43 -7.14
C MET A 139 -18.45 0.06 -6.08
N PHE A 140 -17.66 1.10 -6.40
CA PHE A 140 -16.75 1.70 -5.44
C PHE A 140 -17.51 2.29 -4.25
N ARG A 141 -18.51 3.15 -4.50
CA ARG A 141 -19.28 3.82 -3.43
C ARG A 141 -19.96 2.83 -2.49
N ARG A 142 -20.59 1.78 -3.05
CA ARG A 142 -21.24 0.73 -2.28
C ARG A 142 -20.25 -0.05 -1.42
N ARG A 143 -19.05 -0.33 -1.92
CA ARG A 143 -18.01 -1.04 -1.16
C ARG A 143 -17.46 -0.16 -0.05
N ALA A 144 -17.11 1.09 -0.37
CA ALA A 144 -16.61 2.06 0.60
C ALA A 144 -17.60 2.30 1.74
N SER A 145 -18.89 2.50 1.44
CA SER A 145 -19.91 2.73 2.48
C SER A 145 -20.16 1.54 3.40
N ARG A 146 -19.89 0.32 2.93
CA ARG A 146 -20.04 -0.93 3.70
C ARG A 146 -18.72 -1.41 4.32
N GLY A 147 -17.64 -0.65 4.19
CA GLY A 147 -16.30 -1.07 4.64
C GLY A 147 -15.77 -2.32 3.91
N GLN A 148 -16.28 -2.62 2.72
CA GLN A 148 -15.86 -3.76 1.92
C GLN A 148 -14.66 -3.40 1.05
N CYS A 149 -13.68 -4.30 1.00
CA CYS A 149 -12.50 -4.17 0.15
C CYS A 149 -12.10 -5.53 -0.43
N PHE A 150 -11.30 -5.53 -1.49
CA PHE A 150 -10.69 -6.74 -2.05
C PHE A 150 -9.54 -7.25 -1.17
N HIS A 151 -8.76 -6.33 -0.61
CA HIS A 151 -7.79 -6.59 0.44
C HIS A 151 -7.75 -5.38 1.38
N GLN A 152 -7.35 -5.59 2.64
CA GLN A 152 -7.25 -4.52 3.63
C GLN A 152 -6.33 -3.40 3.09
N PRO A 153 -6.83 -2.17 2.91
CA PRO A 153 -6.00 -1.04 2.55
C PRO A 153 -4.98 -0.75 3.65
N CYS A 154 -3.82 -0.23 3.25
CA CYS A 154 -2.73 0.06 4.17
C CYS A 154 -2.15 1.47 3.96
N LEU A 155 -1.67 2.06 5.05
CA LEU A 155 -1.06 3.39 5.08
C LEU A 155 0.45 3.29 4.78
N GLY A 156 0.76 2.91 3.55
CA GLY A 156 2.11 2.81 2.99
C GLY A 156 2.74 1.43 3.12
N VAL A 157 2.63 0.79 4.30
CA VAL A 157 3.15 -0.57 4.56
C VAL A 157 2.06 -1.44 5.17
N ARG A 158 2.07 -2.75 4.91
CA ARG A 158 0.98 -3.68 5.26
C ARG A 158 0.70 -3.79 6.76
N GLU A 159 1.68 -3.44 7.58
CA GLU A 159 1.59 -3.46 9.03
C GLU A 159 0.68 -2.36 9.59
N PHE A 160 0.39 -1.34 8.78
CA PHE A 160 -0.46 -0.21 9.16
C PHE A 160 -1.76 -0.24 8.36
N PRO A 161 -2.83 -0.86 8.88
CA PRO A 161 -4.14 -0.85 8.23
C PRO A 161 -4.73 0.57 8.20
N ALA A 162 -5.46 0.86 7.11
CA ALA A 162 -6.14 2.13 6.85
C ALA A 162 -7.66 2.04 7.04
#